data_AF-A0A7J9HPM2-F1
#
_entry.id   AF-A0A7J9HPM2-F1
#
_cell.length_a   1.000
_cell.length_b   1.000
_cell.length_c   1.000
_cell.angle_alpha   90.00
_cell.angle_beta   90.00
_cell.angle_gamma   90.00
#
_symmetry.space_group_name_H-M   'P 1'
#
loop_
_entity.id
_entity.type
_entity.pdbx_description
1 polymer ?
#
loop_
_entity_poly.entity_id
_entity_poly.type
_entity_poly.pdbx_seq_one_letter_code
_entity_poly.pdbx_strand_id
1 'polypeptide(L)'
;AAGGLRAAAECVQIALGHCSLLEARGLALCPVLLKLFRPSVEQALNANLKRIEESTAALAAADDWVLTYPPGGTRQSGWPSSASLGNTTIFQHKLTSSAHRFNSMVQDFFEDVGPLLSMELGGQTLEGLFRVFDSYVNMLIKALPGLMDEETNFEDTGNKIVRMAETEAQQIALLANASLLADELLPRAAMKLSPNLASYKDDQCRRTSDRQNRHPEQREWKRRLVSSVERLKNKFCQQHALDLIFTEEGDSHFTAEMYINMDSTTDEVEWFPSLIFQELYAKLNRMASLAADMFVGRERFATSLLMRLTESVIICLSEDQSFWDDIEEGPRPLGPLGLQQACILGFASQGRYLSRNLHRVVKEIITKAMAAFAATGMDPNSVLPNDDWFDEICQDAIERLSGKPKPEPERDLNSPTASVSAQSISSVRSHGSY
;
A
#
# COMPACT_ATOMS: atom_id res chain seq x y z
N ALA A 1 -7.57 -32.58 -9.99
CA ALA A 1 -6.43 -33.11 -10.77
C ALA A 1 -5.22 -32.17 -10.60
N ALA A 2 -4.34 -32.41 -9.62
CA ALA A 2 -3.20 -31.54 -9.34
C ALA A 2 -1.93 -31.89 -10.16
N GLY A 3 -1.98 -32.89 -11.04
CA GLY A 3 -0.83 -33.37 -11.81
C GLY A 3 -0.95 -33.24 -13.33
N GLY A 4 -2.01 -32.58 -13.84
CA GLY A 4 -2.27 -32.53 -15.29
C GLY A 4 -1.19 -31.77 -16.07
N LEU A 5 -0.74 -30.62 -15.56
CA LEU A 5 0.28 -29.80 -16.23
C LEU A 5 1.67 -30.44 -16.14
N ARG A 6 2.07 -30.92 -14.95
CA ARG A 6 3.33 -31.65 -14.76
C ARG A 6 3.42 -32.89 -15.65
N ALA A 7 2.38 -33.73 -15.67
CA ALA A 7 2.35 -34.91 -16.53
C ALA A 7 2.38 -34.52 -18.02
N ALA A 8 1.67 -33.47 -18.42
CA ALA A 8 1.75 -32.96 -19.80
C ALA A 8 3.16 -32.47 -20.14
N ALA A 9 3.83 -31.77 -19.23
CA ALA A 9 5.20 -31.30 -19.39
C ALA A 9 6.20 -32.46 -19.55
N GLU A 10 6.12 -33.47 -18.67
CA GLU A 10 6.96 -34.67 -18.76
C GLU A 10 6.72 -35.42 -20.09
N CYS A 11 5.47 -35.60 -20.50
CA CYS A 11 5.12 -36.23 -21.78
C CYS A 11 5.71 -35.47 -22.98
N VAL A 12 5.60 -34.13 -22.99
CA VAL A 12 6.18 -33.29 -24.05
C VAL A 12 7.71 -33.43 -24.06
N GLN A 13 8.37 -33.37 -22.91
CA GLN A 13 9.82 -33.49 -22.84
C GLN A 13 10.33 -34.86 -23.32
N ILE A 14 9.69 -35.95 -22.88
CA ILE A 14 10.05 -37.31 -23.31
C ILE A 14 9.87 -37.44 -24.83
N ALA A 15 8.73 -36.99 -25.36
CA ALA A 15 8.43 -37.09 -26.78
C ALA A 15 9.39 -36.22 -27.63
N LEU A 16 9.71 -35.00 -27.19
CA LEU A 16 10.71 -34.15 -27.85
C LEU A 16 12.12 -34.77 -27.81
N GLY A 17 12.50 -35.41 -26.70
CA GLY A 17 13.75 -36.16 -26.60
C GLY A 17 13.85 -37.25 -27.67
N HIS A 18 12.78 -38.01 -27.88
CA HIS A 18 12.72 -39.01 -28.95
C HIS A 18 12.72 -38.39 -30.35
N CYS A 19 11.98 -37.30 -30.57
CA CYS A 19 11.99 -36.59 -31.85
C CYS A 19 13.39 -36.08 -32.18
N SER A 20 14.13 -35.50 -31.23
CA SER A 20 15.50 -35.01 -31.44
C SER A 20 16.46 -36.12 -31.95
N LEU A 21 16.36 -37.34 -31.38
CA LEU A 21 17.15 -38.49 -31.85
C LEU A 21 16.82 -38.91 -33.29
N LEU A 22 15.56 -38.75 -33.69
CA LEU A 22 15.09 -39.06 -35.04
C LEU A 22 15.45 -37.95 -36.03
N GLU A 23 15.45 -36.69 -35.59
CA GLU A 23 15.87 -35.54 -36.41
C GLU A 23 17.36 -35.61 -36.77
N ALA A 24 18.20 -36.17 -35.89
CA ALA A 24 19.60 -36.47 -36.21
C ALA A 24 19.77 -37.44 -37.40
N ARG A 25 18.70 -38.12 -37.82
CA ARG A 25 18.66 -39.01 -39.00
C ARG A 25 17.99 -38.37 -40.23
N GLY A 26 17.77 -37.05 -40.20
CA GLY A 26 17.21 -36.28 -41.32
C GLY A 26 15.69 -36.13 -41.33
N LEU A 27 15.01 -36.49 -40.23
CA LEU A 27 13.58 -36.20 -40.04
C LEU A 27 13.38 -34.79 -39.46
N ALA A 28 12.16 -34.26 -39.52
CA ALA A 28 11.78 -33.00 -38.87
C ALA A 28 10.45 -33.20 -38.12
N LEU A 29 10.52 -33.59 -36.85
CA LEU A 29 9.38 -34.09 -36.08
C LEU A 29 9.03 -33.20 -34.88
N CYS A 30 9.99 -32.49 -34.29
CA CYS A 30 9.77 -31.61 -33.15
C CYS A 30 8.71 -30.53 -33.45
N PRO A 31 8.75 -29.80 -34.59
CA PRO A 31 7.73 -28.78 -34.88
C PRO A 31 6.33 -29.36 -35.04
N VAL A 32 6.23 -30.57 -35.62
CA VAL A 32 4.95 -31.27 -35.83
C VAL A 32 4.37 -31.69 -34.48
N LEU A 33 5.21 -32.27 -33.62
CA LEU A 33 4.82 -32.73 -32.30
C LEU A 33 4.39 -31.57 -31.38
N LEU A 34 5.14 -30.46 -31.38
CA LEU A 34 4.78 -29.25 -30.63
C LEU A 34 3.40 -28.73 -31.06
N LYS A 35 3.13 -28.72 -32.37
CA LYS A 35 1.82 -28.29 -32.91
C LYS A 35 0.68 -29.20 -32.45
N LEU A 36 0.92 -30.51 -32.33
CA LEU A 36 -0.08 -31.48 -31.87
C LEU A 36 -0.36 -31.38 -30.38
N PHE A 37 0.68 -31.20 -29.55
CA PHE A 37 0.51 -31.10 -28.09
C PHE A 37 0.00 -29.74 -27.62
N ARG A 38 0.24 -28.68 -28.40
CA ARG A 38 -0.08 -27.30 -28.00
C ARG A 38 -1.50 -27.11 -27.43
N PRO A 39 -2.58 -27.56 -28.09
CA PRO A 39 -3.94 -27.38 -27.54
C PRO A 39 -4.13 -28.06 -26.18
N SER A 40 -3.59 -29.27 -26.00
CA SER A 40 -3.70 -30.03 -24.76
C SER A 40 -2.89 -29.40 -23.62
N VAL A 41 -1.70 -28.88 -23.92
CA VAL A 41 -0.86 -28.19 -22.94
C VAL A 41 -1.47 -26.85 -22.54
N GLU A 42 -1.99 -26.07 -23.50
CA GLU A 42 -2.70 -24.81 -23.21
C GLU A 42 -3.95 -25.06 -22.36
N GLN A 43 -4.69 -26.14 -22.62
CA GLN A 43 -5.81 -26.55 -21.78
C GLN A 43 -5.36 -26.90 -20.35
N ALA A 44 -4.26 -27.64 -20.19
CA ALA A 44 -3.70 -27.98 -18.88
C ALA A 44 -3.19 -26.74 -18.13
N LEU A 45 -2.58 -25.79 -18.83
CA LEU A 45 -2.12 -24.51 -18.30
C LEU A 45 -3.31 -23.71 -17.74
N ASN A 46 -4.36 -23.53 -18.54
CA ASN A 46 -5.58 -22.81 -18.15
C ASN A 46 -6.30 -23.47 -16.96
N ALA A 47 -6.39 -24.80 -16.96
CA ALA A 47 -6.97 -25.54 -15.84
C ALA A 47 -6.16 -25.36 -14.54
N ASN A 48 -4.83 -25.26 -14.64
CA ASN A 48 -3.99 -25.01 -13.47
C ASN A 48 -4.17 -23.58 -12.94
N LEU A 49 -4.20 -22.58 -13.82
CA LEU A 49 -4.50 -21.19 -13.46
C LEU A 49 -5.86 -21.04 -12.76
N LYS A 50 -6.91 -21.66 -13.32
CA LYS A 50 -8.25 -21.69 -12.71
C LYS A 50 -8.22 -22.31 -11.30
N ARG A 51 -7.47 -23.39 -11.11
CA ARG A 51 -7.28 -24.02 -9.80
C ARG A 51 -6.58 -23.08 -8.81
N ILE A 52 -5.56 -22.33 -9.24
CA ILE A 52 -4.91 -21.31 -8.38
C ILE A 52 -5.94 -20.30 -7.90
N GLU A 53 -6.75 -19.78 -8.83
CA GLU A 53 -7.80 -18.82 -8.53
C GLU A 53 -8.83 -19.37 -7.53
N GLU A 54 -9.40 -20.54 -7.80
CA GLU A 54 -10.42 -21.19 -6.95
C GLU A 54 -9.87 -21.54 -5.56
N SER A 55 -8.66 -22.10 -5.48
CA SER A 55 -8.05 -22.47 -4.21
C SER A 55 -7.70 -21.25 -3.36
N THR A 56 -7.29 -20.15 -3.99
CA THR A 56 -6.98 -18.91 -3.28
C THR A 56 -8.26 -18.24 -2.79
N ALA A 57 -9.31 -18.20 -3.61
CA ALA A 57 -10.62 -17.68 -3.24
C ALA A 57 -11.23 -18.43 -2.05
N ALA A 58 -11.18 -19.77 -2.07
CA ALA A 58 -11.70 -20.59 -0.98
C ALA A 58 -10.99 -20.32 0.36
N LEU A 59 -9.68 -20.02 0.34
CA LEU A 59 -8.96 -19.65 1.55
C LEU A 59 -9.23 -18.21 1.97
N ALA A 60 -9.34 -17.27 1.03
CA ALA A 60 -9.70 -15.88 1.30
C ALA A 60 -11.07 -15.77 2.01
N ALA A 61 -11.99 -16.68 1.73
CA ALA A 61 -13.28 -16.78 2.41
C ALA A 61 -13.18 -17.10 3.91
N ALA A 62 -12.10 -17.77 4.34
CA ALA A 62 -11.87 -18.20 5.72
C ALA A 62 -10.65 -17.52 6.37
N ASP A 63 -9.98 -16.59 5.66
CA ASP A 63 -8.73 -15.97 6.10
C ASP A 63 -8.99 -15.03 7.29
N ASP A 64 -8.10 -15.05 8.28
CA ASP A 64 -8.15 -14.13 9.42
C ASP A 64 -7.39 -12.82 9.16
N TRP A 65 -6.74 -12.74 8.00
CA TRP A 65 -5.90 -11.63 7.54
C TRP A 65 -4.70 -11.34 8.44
N VAL A 66 -4.23 -12.34 9.19
CA VAL A 66 -3.06 -12.20 10.05
C VAL A 66 -1.78 -12.60 9.28
N LEU A 67 -0.81 -11.69 9.26
CA LEU A 67 0.49 -11.94 8.63
C LEU A 67 1.30 -12.93 9.49
N THR A 68 1.48 -14.14 8.98
CA THR A 68 2.23 -15.20 9.63
C THR A 68 3.44 -15.60 8.80
N TYR A 69 4.48 -16.11 9.46
CA TYR A 69 5.55 -16.81 8.74
C TYR A 69 4.98 -18.08 8.10
N PRO A 70 5.56 -18.54 6.98
CA PRO A 70 5.12 -19.81 6.39
C PRO A 70 5.18 -20.90 7.47
N PRO A 71 4.12 -21.72 7.62
CA PRO A 71 4.13 -22.83 8.56
C PRO A 71 5.39 -23.65 8.31
N GLY A 72 6.23 -23.81 9.35
CA GLY A 72 7.58 -24.36 9.24
C GLY A 72 7.63 -25.55 8.29
N GLY A 73 8.51 -25.44 7.28
CA GLY A 73 8.49 -26.22 6.06
C GLY A 73 8.01 -27.66 6.24
N THR A 74 6.83 -27.96 5.70
CA THR A 74 6.52 -29.31 5.29
C THR A 74 7.69 -29.79 4.46
N ARG A 75 8.40 -30.78 5.00
CA ARG A 75 9.43 -31.55 4.32
C ARG A 75 9.04 -31.67 2.85
N GLN A 76 9.84 -31.05 1.98
CA GLN A 76 9.86 -31.40 0.57
C GLN A 76 10.17 -32.90 0.51
N SER A 77 9.14 -33.73 0.45
CA SER A 77 9.28 -35.15 0.24
C SER A 77 9.64 -35.34 -1.23
N GLY A 78 10.93 -35.37 -1.52
CA GLY A 78 11.44 -35.69 -2.86
C GLY A 78 12.85 -35.19 -3.13
N TRP A 79 13.84 -35.87 -2.51
CA TRP A 79 15.26 -35.99 -2.88
C TRP A 79 16.32 -35.20 -2.06
N PRO A 80 17.44 -35.86 -1.68
CA PRO A 80 18.53 -35.24 -0.94
C PRO A 80 19.53 -34.62 -1.93
N SER A 81 19.53 -33.29 -2.05
CA SER A 81 20.63 -32.59 -2.74
C SER A 81 21.70 -32.20 -1.73
N SER A 82 22.78 -32.97 -1.79
CA SER A 82 24.09 -32.69 -1.22
C SER A 82 24.55 -31.25 -1.52
N ALA A 83 24.97 -30.56 -0.46
CA ALA A 83 25.96 -29.49 -0.44
C ALA A 83 25.76 -28.29 -1.38
N SER A 84 25.14 -27.22 -0.87
CA SER A 84 25.77 -25.90 -0.89
C SER A 84 25.34 -25.07 0.32
N LEU A 85 26.22 -25.02 1.31
CA LEU A 85 26.14 -24.08 2.42
C LEU A 85 26.55 -22.70 1.88
N GLY A 86 25.61 -22.01 1.24
CA GLY A 86 25.75 -20.63 0.80
C GLY A 86 24.77 -19.76 1.56
N ASN A 87 25.28 -18.77 2.28
CA ASN A 87 24.55 -17.81 3.10
C ASN A 87 23.47 -17.02 2.34
N THR A 88 22.30 -17.59 2.15
CA THR A 88 21.06 -16.84 1.94
C THR A 88 20.18 -17.11 3.14
N THR A 89 20.22 -16.20 4.12
CA THR A 89 19.11 -16.00 5.05
C THR A 89 17.85 -15.88 4.20
N ILE A 90 17.06 -16.96 4.12
CA ILE A 90 15.75 -16.92 3.48
C ILE A 90 14.94 -15.97 4.35
N PHE A 91 14.83 -14.70 3.93
CA PHE A 91 13.88 -13.77 4.51
C PHE A 91 12.51 -14.39 4.29
N GLN A 92 12.02 -15.08 5.32
CA GLN A 92 10.68 -15.63 5.30
C GLN A 92 9.75 -14.44 5.43
N HIS A 93 9.12 -14.09 4.33
CA HIS A 93 8.16 -13.01 4.33
C HIS A 93 6.90 -13.43 5.07
N LYS A 94 6.34 -12.52 5.87
CA LYS A 94 5.05 -12.74 6.50
C LYS A 94 3.95 -12.46 5.47
N LEU A 95 3.02 -13.39 5.34
CA LEU A 95 1.84 -13.31 4.47
C LEU A 95 0.65 -13.91 5.22
N THR A 96 -0.56 -13.62 4.75
CA THR A 96 -1.77 -14.31 5.25
C THR A 96 -1.88 -15.72 4.65
N SER A 97 -2.82 -16.51 5.16
CA SER A 97 -2.98 -17.91 4.74
C SER A 97 -3.29 -18.06 3.24
N SER A 98 -4.17 -17.20 2.71
CA SER A 98 -4.53 -17.18 1.28
C SER A 98 -3.36 -16.73 0.40
N ALA A 99 -2.59 -15.72 0.83
CA ALA A 99 -1.41 -15.24 0.12
C ALA A 99 -0.27 -16.27 0.09
N HIS A 100 -0.03 -16.99 1.19
CA HIS A 100 0.93 -18.11 1.22
C HIS A 100 0.53 -19.20 0.24
N ARG A 101 -0.76 -19.58 0.22
CA ARG A 101 -1.26 -20.59 -0.72
C ARG A 101 -1.09 -20.13 -2.16
N PHE A 102 -1.48 -18.90 -2.46
CA PHE A 102 -1.33 -18.31 -3.79
C PHE A 102 0.14 -18.38 -4.24
N ASN A 103 1.06 -17.87 -3.42
CA ASN A 103 2.50 -17.90 -3.74
C ASN A 103 3.01 -19.33 -3.96
N SER A 104 2.67 -20.27 -3.06
CA SER A 104 3.08 -21.67 -3.19
C SER A 104 2.60 -22.30 -4.50
N MET A 105 1.32 -22.12 -4.84
CA MET A 105 0.78 -22.70 -6.06
C MET A 105 1.35 -22.05 -7.32
N VAL A 106 1.69 -20.76 -7.27
CA VAL A 106 2.38 -20.07 -8.36
C VAL A 106 3.82 -20.59 -8.52
N GLN A 107 4.54 -20.84 -7.43
CA GLN A 107 5.87 -21.46 -7.51
C GLN A 107 5.81 -22.84 -8.18
N ASP A 108 4.89 -23.70 -7.73
CA ASP A 108 4.65 -25.02 -8.32
C ASP A 108 4.28 -24.91 -9.81
N PHE A 109 3.43 -23.94 -10.15
CA PHE A 109 3.00 -23.69 -11.52
C PHE A 109 4.18 -23.32 -12.43
N PHE A 110 5.06 -22.41 -12.01
CA PHE A 110 6.24 -22.07 -12.81
C PHE A 110 7.26 -23.22 -12.89
N GLU A 111 7.31 -24.11 -11.89
CA GLU A 111 8.12 -25.33 -11.96
C GLU A 111 7.58 -26.30 -13.01
N ASP A 112 6.26 -26.43 -13.13
CA ASP A 112 5.63 -27.26 -14.14
C ASP A 112 5.72 -26.64 -15.55
N VAL A 113 5.74 -25.30 -15.67
CA VAL A 113 5.88 -24.59 -16.97
C VAL A 113 7.34 -24.49 -17.45
N GLY A 114 8.32 -24.46 -16.55
CA GLY A 114 9.75 -24.37 -16.93
C GLY A 114 10.21 -25.42 -17.97
N PRO A 115 9.84 -26.69 -17.83
CA PRO A 115 10.01 -27.73 -18.85
C PRO A 115 9.47 -27.44 -20.24
N LEU A 116 8.48 -26.54 -20.36
CA LEU A 116 7.71 -26.25 -21.58
C LEU A 116 8.20 -25.00 -22.33
N LEU A 117 9.39 -24.49 -22.02
CA LEU A 117 9.96 -23.30 -22.66
C LEU A 117 10.03 -23.40 -24.20
N SER A 118 10.26 -24.60 -24.74
CA SER A 118 10.29 -24.84 -26.19
C SER A 118 8.93 -24.64 -26.89
N MET A 119 7.85 -24.53 -26.13
CA MET A 119 6.50 -24.27 -26.66
C MET A 119 6.17 -22.78 -26.76
N GLU A 120 7.07 -21.90 -26.34
CA GLU A 120 6.90 -20.44 -26.38
C GLU A 120 5.62 -19.93 -25.69
N LEU A 121 5.20 -20.61 -24.61
CA LEU A 121 3.99 -20.28 -23.84
C LEU A 121 4.19 -19.12 -22.84
N GLY A 122 5.33 -18.42 -22.88
CA GLY A 122 5.70 -17.41 -21.90
C GLY A 122 4.68 -16.27 -21.77
N GLY A 123 4.26 -15.70 -22.90
CA GLY A 123 3.27 -14.62 -22.93
C GLY A 123 1.91 -15.05 -22.37
N GLN A 124 1.41 -16.22 -22.78
CA GLN A 124 0.13 -16.76 -22.29
C GLN A 124 0.19 -17.09 -20.78
N THR A 125 1.32 -17.61 -20.32
CA THR A 125 1.55 -17.92 -18.90
C THR A 125 1.51 -16.65 -18.05
N LEU A 126 2.22 -15.60 -18.48
CA LEU A 126 2.24 -14.31 -17.78
C LEU A 126 0.89 -13.61 -17.79
N GLU A 127 0.19 -13.60 -18.93
CA GLU A 127 -1.16 -13.04 -19.03
C GLU A 127 -2.17 -13.78 -18.15
N GLY A 128 -2.15 -15.12 -18.20
CA GLY A 128 -3.01 -15.94 -17.35
C GLY A 128 -2.76 -15.72 -15.87
N LEU A 129 -1.49 -15.65 -15.46
CA LEU A 129 -1.13 -15.36 -14.07
C LEU A 129 -1.52 -13.94 -13.64
N PHE A 130 -1.38 -12.94 -14.52
CA PHE A 130 -1.85 -11.59 -14.25
C PHE A 130 -3.35 -11.59 -13.95
N ARG A 131 -4.17 -12.29 -14.74
CA ARG A 131 -5.62 -12.38 -14.51
C ARG A 131 -5.95 -13.01 -13.16
N VAL A 132 -5.24 -14.07 -12.78
CA VAL A 132 -5.42 -14.72 -11.47
C VAL A 132 -5.01 -13.80 -10.32
N PHE A 133 -3.91 -13.04 -10.48
CA PHE A 133 -3.52 -12.02 -9.49
C PHE A 133 -4.51 -10.86 -9.41
N ASP A 134 -5.02 -10.38 -10.55
CA ASP A 134 -6.01 -9.31 -10.58
C ASP A 134 -7.32 -9.72 -9.91
N SER A 135 -7.78 -10.96 -10.16
CA SER A 135 -8.91 -11.59 -9.45
C SER A 135 -8.65 -11.66 -7.94
N TYR A 136 -7.43 -12.05 -7.53
CA TYR A 136 -7.03 -12.03 -6.12
C TYR A 136 -7.10 -10.63 -5.51
N VAL A 137 -6.57 -9.61 -6.18
CA VAL A 137 -6.64 -8.22 -5.71
C VAL A 137 -8.08 -7.73 -5.61
N ASN A 138 -8.96 -8.09 -6.56
CA ASN A 138 -10.38 -7.74 -6.49
C ASN A 138 -11.07 -8.40 -5.29
N MET A 139 -10.68 -9.62 -4.91
CA MET A 139 -11.14 -10.22 -3.66
C MET A 139 -10.65 -9.47 -2.43
N LEU A 140 -9.40 -8.97 -2.43
CA LEU A 140 -8.89 -8.13 -1.34
C LEU A 140 -9.64 -6.80 -1.25
N ILE A 141 -10.02 -6.19 -2.37
CA ILE A 141 -10.86 -4.98 -2.38
C ILE A 141 -12.21 -5.28 -1.73
N LYS A 142 -12.84 -6.40 -2.08
CA LYS A 142 -14.12 -6.84 -1.48
C LYS A 142 -14.02 -7.20 0.01
N ALA A 143 -12.82 -7.44 0.52
CA ALA A 143 -12.58 -7.66 1.95
C ALA A 143 -12.52 -6.34 2.76
N LEU A 144 -12.35 -5.18 2.12
CA LEU A 144 -12.37 -3.90 2.81
C LEU A 144 -13.81 -3.53 3.24
N PRO A 145 -14.02 -3.08 4.48
CA PRO A 145 -15.34 -2.67 4.97
C PRO A 145 -15.86 -1.43 4.22
N GLY A 146 -17.19 -1.25 4.23
CA GLY A 146 -17.86 -0.04 3.70
C GLY A 146 -18.03 0.06 2.18
N LEU A 147 -17.38 -0.80 1.38
CA LEU A 147 -17.52 -0.81 -0.09
C LEU A 147 -18.74 -1.58 -0.62
N MET A 148 -19.62 -2.09 0.25
CA MET A 148 -20.71 -2.99 -0.14
C MET A 148 -21.86 -2.30 -0.91
N ASP A 149 -21.92 -0.97 -0.90
CA ASP A 149 -23.11 -0.25 -1.40
C ASP A 149 -23.01 0.30 -2.84
N GLU A 150 -21.84 0.24 -3.51
CA GLU A 150 -21.71 0.82 -4.87
C GLU A 150 -21.55 -0.18 -6.03
N GLU A 151 -21.44 -1.49 -5.78
CA GLU A 151 -21.18 -2.48 -6.84
C GLU A 151 -22.34 -3.46 -7.06
N THR A 152 -23.58 -2.98 -7.21
CA THR A 152 -24.68 -3.79 -7.79
C THR A 152 -24.59 -3.94 -9.33
N ASN A 153 -23.42 -3.70 -9.94
CA ASN A 153 -23.24 -3.76 -11.41
C ASN A 153 -22.02 -4.60 -11.86
N PHE A 154 -21.71 -5.70 -11.17
CA PHE A 154 -20.86 -6.77 -11.73
C PHE A 154 -21.53 -8.14 -11.58
N GLU A 155 -22.68 -8.31 -12.24
CA GLU A 155 -23.25 -9.63 -12.57
C GLU A 155 -22.31 -10.38 -13.53
N ASP A 156 -21.20 -10.93 -13.04
CA ASP A 156 -20.60 -12.12 -13.67
C ASP A 156 -19.53 -12.85 -12.82
N THR A 157 -19.14 -12.34 -11.65
CA THR A 157 -18.20 -13.07 -10.77
C THR A 157 -18.94 -13.55 -9.55
N GLY A 158 -19.58 -14.72 -9.68
CA GLY A 158 -20.44 -15.32 -8.65
C GLY A 158 -19.90 -15.07 -7.25
N ASN A 159 -20.78 -14.55 -6.36
CA ASN A 159 -20.50 -14.07 -5.00
C ASN A 159 -19.56 -15.00 -4.22
N LYS A 160 -18.26 -14.86 -4.44
CA LYS A 160 -17.21 -15.48 -3.64
C LYS A 160 -17.25 -14.71 -2.33
N ILE A 161 -17.88 -15.30 -1.32
CA ILE A 161 -17.93 -14.76 0.04
C ILE A 161 -16.48 -14.59 0.50
N VAL A 162 -16.05 -13.37 0.77
CA VAL A 162 -14.71 -13.06 1.31
C VAL A 162 -14.89 -12.60 2.75
N ARG A 163 -14.00 -13.01 3.65
CA ARG A 163 -14.05 -12.55 5.04
C ARG A 163 -13.64 -11.08 5.12
N MET A 164 -14.40 -10.27 5.86
CA MET A 164 -14.10 -8.85 6.01
C MET A 164 -12.85 -8.62 6.86
N ALA A 165 -12.07 -7.60 6.48
CA ALA A 165 -10.95 -7.06 7.24
C ALA A 165 -11.46 -5.97 8.19
N GLU A 166 -12.00 -6.40 9.34
CA GLU A 166 -12.67 -5.53 10.31
C GLU A 166 -11.72 -4.52 10.97
N THR A 167 -10.45 -4.88 11.14
CA THR A 167 -9.45 -4.02 11.80
C THR A 167 -8.52 -3.37 10.79
N GLU A 168 -8.04 -2.15 11.08
CA GLU A 168 -7.02 -1.48 10.25
C GLU A 168 -5.75 -2.32 10.06
N ALA A 169 -5.38 -3.12 11.07
CA ALA A 169 -4.27 -4.06 10.96
C ALA A 169 -4.53 -5.10 9.84
N GLN A 170 -5.72 -5.72 9.83
CA GLN A 170 -6.10 -6.65 8.77
C GLN A 170 -6.14 -5.97 7.41
N GLN A 171 -6.67 -4.74 7.31
CA GLN A 171 -6.74 -4.00 6.05
C GLN A 171 -5.34 -3.66 5.50
N ILE A 172 -4.42 -3.24 6.37
CA ILE A 172 -3.01 -3.02 6.00
C ILE A 172 -2.34 -4.36 5.61
N ALA A 173 -2.71 -5.48 6.23
CA ALA A 173 -2.22 -6.80 5.85
C ALA A 173 -2.63 -7.20 4.42
N LEU A 174 -3.83 -6.81 3.95
CA LEU A 174 -4.24 -7.00 2.55
C LEU A 174 -3.28 -6.30 1.58
N LEU A 175 -2.95 -5.03 1.87
CA LEU A 175 -1.97 -4.25 1.10
C LEU A 175 -0.57 -4.87 1.18
N ALA A 176 -0.17 -5.35 2.36
CA ALA A 176 1.12 -6.00 2.58
C ALA A 176 1.26 -7.27 1.72
N ASN A 177 0.22 -8.10 1.66
CA ASN A 177 0.15 -9.27 0.78
C ASN A 177 0.30 -8.89 -0.69
N ALA A 178 -0.58 -8.00 -1.19
CA ALA A 178 -0.65 -7.64 -2.60
C ALA A 178 0.66 -7.03 -3.09
N SER A 179 1.21 -6.08 -2.33
CA SER A 179 2.46 -5.40 -2.69
C SER A 179 3.67 -6.34 -2.69
N LEU A 180 3.74 -7.29 -1.75
CA LEU A 180 4.86 -8.24 -1.68
C LEU A 180 4.81 -9.25 -2.83
N LEU A 181 3.60 -9.74 -3.13
CA LEU A 181 3.36 -10.61 -4.28
C LEU A 181 3.76 -9.92 -5.58
N ALA A 182 3.31 -8.68 -5.80
CA ALA A 182 3.54 -7.94 -7.04
C ALA A 182 4.99 -7.48 -7.24
N ASP A 183 5.67 -7.01 -6.18
CA ASP A 183 6.99 -6.40 -6.33
C ASP A 183 8.13 -7.42 -6.32
N GLU A 184 8.00 -8.48 -5.51
CA GLU A 184 9.07 -9.45 -5.29
C GLU A 184 8.71 -10.87 -5.75
N LEU A 185 7.66 -11.48 -5.18
CA LEU A 185 7.45 -12.92 -5.28
C LEU A 185 7.07 -13.36 -6.70
N LEU A 186 6.11 -12.68 -7.33
CA LEU A 186 5.67 -12.98 -8.69
C LEU A 186 6.76 -12.67 -9.74
N PRO A 187 7.42 -11.50 -9.73
CA PRO A 187 8.55 -11.24 -10.62
C PRO A 187 9.68 -12.25 -10.48
N ARG A 188 10.00 -12.67 -9.25
CA ARG A 188 11.02 -13.69 -8.99
C ARG A 188 10.62 -15.05 -9.56
N ALA A 189 9.36 -15.45 -9.42
CA ALA A 189 8.86 -16.70 -9.99
C ALA A 189 8.91 -16.68 -11.53
N ALA A 190 8.52 -15.56 -12.13
CA ALA A 190 8.54 -15.35 -13.58
C ALA A 190 9.95 -15.38 -14.19
N MET A 191 11.02 -15.15 -13.42
CA MET A 191 12.39 -15.31 -13.93
C MET A 191 12.68 -16.73 -14.43
N LYS A 192 11.96 -17.75 -13.94
CA LYS A 192 12.06 -19.14 -14.42
C LYS A 192 11.66 -19.29 -15.89
N LEU A 193 10.90 -18.33 -16.44
CA LEU A 193 10.51 -18.32 -17.85
C LEU A 193 11.55 -17.66 -18.78
N SER A 194 12.63 -17.07 -18.25
CA SER A 194 13.63 -16.41 -19.09
C SER A 194 14.50 -17.46 -19.80
N PRO A 195 14.62 -17.42 -21.14
CA PRO A 195 15.39 -18.39 -21.91
C PRO A 195 16.90 -18.38 -21.61
N ASN A 196 17.39 -17.39 -20.87
CA ASN A 196 18.80 -17.18 -20.58
C ASN A 196 19.40 -18.10 -19.49
N LEU A 197 18.62 -18.99 -18.86
CA LEU A 197 19.18 -19.94 -17.88
C LEU A 197 19.76 -21.22 -18.50
N ALA A 198 19.47 -21.52 -19.78
CA ALA A 198 19.93 -22.75 -20.43
C ALA A 198 21.33 -22.66 -21.06
N SER A 199 21.95 -21.46 -21.14
CA SER A 199 23.24 -21.23 -21.78
C SER A 199 24.27 -20.62 -20.81
N TYR A 200 24.51 -21.28 -19.67
CA TYR A 200 25.52 -20.85 -18.68
C TYR A 200 26.91 -21.47 -18.89
N LYS A 201 27.26 -21.87 -20.12
CA LYS A 201 28.61 -22.39 -20.40
C LYS A 201 29.50 -21.56 -21.32
N ASP A 202 29.02 -20.48 -21.96
CA ASP A 202 29.90 -19.86 -22.97
C ASP A 202 29.76 -18.35 -23.22
N ASP A 203 29.43 -17.51 -22.23
CA ASP A 203 29.59 -16.05 -22.47
C ASP A 203 29.70 -15.23 -21.18
N GLN A 204 30.87 -15.32 -20.55
CA GLN A 204 31.25 -14.47 -19.43
C GLN A 204 31.86 -13.15 -19.93
N CYS A 205 31.17 -12.40 -20.81
CA CYS A 205 31.66 -11.08 -21.24
C CYS A 205 30.59 -10.15 -21.84
N ARG A 206 29.47 -9.87 -21.15
CA ARG A 206 28.64 -8.69 -21.50
C ARG A 206 28.24 -7.86 -20.29
N ARG A 207 28.53 -6.56 -20.43
CA ARG A 207 28.43 -5.47 -19.45
C ARG A 207 27.03 -5.36 -18.83
N THR A 208 27.01 -4.96 -17.57
CA THR A 208 25.85 -4.76 -16.68
C THR A 208 24.77 -3.82 -17.20
N SER A 209 25.07 -2.92 -18.15
CA SER A 209 24.11 -1.95 -18.70
C SER A 209 23.11 -2.56 -19.69
N ASP A 210 23.46 -3.68 -20.34
CA ASP A 210 22.68 -4.26 -21.44
C ASP A 210 21.65 -5.31 -20.96
N ARG A 211 21.65 -5.61 -19.65
CA ARG A 211 20.70 -6.52 -18.99
C ARG A 211 19.34 -5.87 -18.75
N GLN A 212 19.30 -4.55 -18.58
CA GLN A 212 18.06 -3.84 -18.25
C GLN A 212 17.05 -3.89 -19.40
N ASN A 213 17.46 -3.81 -20.67
CA ASN A 213 16.55 -3.73 -21.83
C ASN A 213 16.03 -5.07 -22.38
N ARG A 214 16.38 -6.22 -21.78
CA ARG A 214 16.17 -7.52 -22.44
C ARG A 214 14.75 -8.11 -22.40
N HIS A 215 13.81 -7.54 -21.63
CA HIS A 215 12.45 -8.11 -21.50
C HIS A 215 11.36 -7.04 -21.36
N PRO A 216 10.94 -6.39 -22.46
CA PRO A 216 9.87 -5.37 -22.42
C PRO A 216 8.53 -5.95 -21.95
N GLU A 217 8.21 -7.20 -22.31
CA GLU A 217 6.99 -7.89 -21.87
C GLU A 217 6.95 -8.10 -20.35
N GLN A 218 8.06 -8.49 -19.73
CA GLN A 218 8.14 -8.68 -18.28
C GLN A 218 8.02 -7.34 -17.53
N ARG A 219 8.55 -6.24 -18.12
CA ARG A 219 8.38 -4.89 -17.58
C ARG A 219 6.94 -4.42 -17.65
N GLU A 220 6.28 -4.62 -18.79
CA GLU A 220 4.84 -4.32 -18.95
C GLU A 220 4.01 -5.12 -17.95
N TRP A 221 4.28 -6.42 -17.85
CA TRP A 221 3.61 -7.29 -16.91
C TRP A 221 3.81 -6.85 -15.46
N LYS A 222 5.03 -6.49 -15.05
CA LYS A 222 5.29 -5.93 -13.70
C LYS A 222 4.52 -4.62 -13.49
N ARG A 223 4.44 -3.74 -14.49
CA ARG A 223 3.65 -2.50 -14.40
C ARG A 223 2.17 -2.79 -14.18
N ARG A 224 1.61 -3.80 -14.87
CA ARG A 224 0.23 -4.23 -14.67
C ARG A 224 -0.02 -4.78 -13.25
N LEU A 225 0.90 -5.59 -12.71
CA LEU A 225 0.79 -6.06 -11.31
C LEU A 225 0.76 -4.90 -10.31
N VAL A 226 1.66 -3.92 -10.49
CA VAL A 226 1.70 -2.72 -9.64
C VAL A 226 0.39 -1.92 -9.78
N SER A 227 -0.15 -1.78 -11.00
CA SER A 227 -1.42 -1.10 -11.22
C SER A 227 -2.60 -1.74 -10.47
N SER A 228 -2.66 -3.07 -10.37
CA SER A 228 -3.69 -3.75 -9.58
C SER A 228 -3.52 -3.42 -8.09
N VAL A 229 -2.28 -3.42 -7.55
CA VAL A 229 -2.01 -3.04 -6.15
C VAL A 229 -2.39 -1.59 -5.88
N GLU A 230 -2.10 -0.67 -6.81
CA GLU A 230 -2.49 0.74 -6.71
C GLU A 230 -4.01 0.92 -6.64
N ARG A 231 -4.80 0.08 -7.35
CA ARG A 231 -6.26 0.08 -7.25
C ARG A 231 -6.73 -0.27 -5.84
N LEU A 232 -6.17 -1.32 -5.22
CA LEU A 232 -6.46 -1.68 -3.83
C LEU A 232 -6.06 -0.56 -2.86
N LYS A 233 -4.89 0.05 -3.06
CA LYS A 233 -4.42 1.20 -2.26
C LYS A 233 -5.38 2.37 -2.34
N ASN A 234 -5.85 2.72 -3.54
CA ASN A 234 -6.80 3.82 -3.72
C ASN A 234 -8.13 3.54 -3.03
N LYS A 235 -8.67 2.31 -3.13
CA LYS A 235 -9.90 1.92 -2.44
C LYS A 235 -9.75 1.95 -0.91
N PHE A 236 -8.63 1.49 -0.38
CA PHE A 236 -8.29 1.62 1.04
C PHE A 236 -8.25 3.09 1.50
N CYS A 237 -7.53 3.95 0.77
CA CYS A 237 -7.42 5.36 1.13
C CYS A 237 -8.76 6.10 1.00
N GLN A 238 -9.57 5.78 -0.02
CA GLN A 238 -10.90 6.33 -0.21
C GLN A 238 -11.82 5.96 0.96
N GLN A 239 -11.86 4.67 1.34
CA GLN A 239 -12.69 4.22 2.45
C GLN A 239 -12.33 4.95 3.75
N HIS A 240 -11.05 4.99 4.09
CA HIS A 240 -10.61 5.66 5.31
C HIS A 240 -10.74 7.18 5.29
N ALA A 241 -10.81 7.79 4.11
CA ALA A 241 -11.14 9.21 4.00
C ALA A 241 -12.64 9.42 4.27
N LEU A 242 -13.52 8.58 3.71
CA LEU A 242 -14.95 8.64 3.97
C LEU A 242 -15.28 8.40 5.45
N ASP A 243 -14.70 7.36 6.05
CA ASP A 243 -14.87 7.03 7.47
C ASP A 243 -14.43 8.16 8.42
N LEU A 244 -13.52 9.02 7.95
CA LEU A 244 -12.98 10.13 8.74
C LEU A 244 -13.85 11.40 8.57
N ILE A 245 -14.35 11.64 7.36
CA ILE A 245 -15.08 12.86 7.03
C ILE A 245 -16.55 12.74 7.41
N PHE A 246 -17.15 11.56 7.24
CA PHE A 246 -18.58 11.33 7.44
C PHE A 246 -18.84 10.44 8.65
N THR A 247 -19.89 10.78 9.38
CA THR A 247 -20.45 9.95 10.46
C THR A 247 -21.17 8.73 9.88
N GLU A 248 -21.48 7.74 10.73
CA GLU A 248 -22.33 6.60 10.36
C GLU A 248 -23.75 7.03 9.90
N GLU A 249 -24.20 8.21 10.31
CA GLU A 249 -25.50 8.79 9.95
C GLU A 249 -25.45 9.59 8.63
N GLY A 250 -24.26 9.76 8.04
CA GLY A 250 -24.03 10.48 6.79
C GLY A 250 -23.76 11.98 6.95
N ASP A 251 -23.78 12.51 8.17
CA ASP A 251 -23.42 13.90 8.46
C ASP A 251 -21.90 14.09 8.34
N SER A 252 -21.48 15.25 7.82
CA SER A 252 -20.07 15.63 7.70
C SER A 252 -19.52 16.19 9.02
N HIS A 253 -18.37 15.70 9.46
CA HIS A 253 -17.57 16.29 10.54
C HIS A 253 -16.92 17.62 10.15
N PHE A 254 -17.01 18.00 8.87
CA PHE A 254 -16.44 19.21 8.32
C PHE A 254 -17.56 20.08 7.73
N THR A 255 -17.92 21.16 8.44
CA THR A 255 -19.00 22.07 8.02
C THR A 255 -18.52 23.51 7.93
N ALA A 256 -19.12 24.29 7.03
CA ALA A 256 -18.80 25.70 6.83
C ALA A 256 -19.09 26.53 8.10
N GLU A 257 -20.11 26.15 8.87
CA GLU A 257 -20.49 26.82 10.11
C GLU A 257 -19.37 26.87 11.14
N MET A 258 -18.48 25.86 11.17
CA MET A 258 -17.31 25.84 12.07
C MET A 258 -16.37 27.02 11.81
N TYR A 259 -16.27 27.46 10.56
CA TYR A 259 -15.39 28.56 10.15
C TYR A 259 -16.12 29.90 10.22
N ILE A 260 -17.40 29.94 9.82
CA ILE A 260 -18.21 31.17 9.82
C ILE A 260 -18.51 31.67 11.24
N ASN A 261 -18.73 30.77 12.21
CA ASN A 261 -19.11 31.17 13.58
C ASN A 261 -17.92 31.60 14.46
N MET A 262 -16.67 31.46 14.00
CA MET A 262 -15.47 31.84 14.76
C MET A 262 -15.53 33.29 15.27
N ASP A 263 -15.89 34.22 14.37
CA ASP A 263 -15.96 35.65 14.66
C ASP A 263 -17.13 36.06 15.55
N SER A 264 -18.05 35.13 15.85
CA SER A 264 -19.19 35.37 16.75
C SER A 264 -18.88 35.08 18.22
N THR A 265 -17.75 34.43 18.51
CA THR A 265 -17.35 34.08 19.88
C THR A 265 -16.56 35.22 20.53
N THR A 266 -16.92 35.59 21.77
CA THR A 266 -16.25 36.66 22.53
C THR A 266 -15.01 36.21 23.31
N ASP A 267 -14.71 34.91 23.28
CA ASP A 267 -13.61 34.32 24.03
C ASP A 267 -12.28 34.43 23.26
N GLU A 268 -11.16 34.39 23.98
CA GLU A 268 -9.83 34.33 23.33
C GLU A 268 -9.73 33.05 22.48
N VAL A 269 -9.51 33.23 21.17
CA VAL A 269 -9.37 32.11 20.23
C VAL A 269 -8.06 31.38 20.48
N GLU A 270 -8.16 30.13 20.93
CA GLU A 270 -7.01 29.21 20.94
C GLU A 270 -6.78 28.66 19.53
N TRP A 271 -5.65 29.04 18.93
CA TRP A 271 -5.28 28.59 17.59
C TRP A 271 -4.87 27.14 17.58
N PHE A 272 -5.66 26.30 16.92
CA PHE A 272 -5.41 24.87 16.80
C PHE A 272 -6.08 24.30 15.54
N PRO A 273 -5.52 23.27 14.88
CA PRO A 273 -6.15 22.65 13.72
C PRO A 273 -7.58 22.17 14.03
N SER A 274 -8.51 22.28 13.08
CA SER A 274 -9.87 21.77 13.29
C SER A 274 -9.87 20.26 13.56
N LEU A 275 -10.91 19.77 14.22
CA LEU A 275 -10.99 18.40 14.75
C LEU A 275 -10.64 17.33 13.70
N ILE A 276 -11.14 17.49 12.47
CA ILE A 276 -10.86 16.58 11.36
C ILE A 276 -9.35 16.41 11.07
N PHE A 277 -8.56 17.47 11.20
CA PHE A 277 -7.11 17.40 10.99
C PHE A 277 -6.36 16.80 12.18
N GLN A 278 -6.89 16.97 13.39
CA GLN A 278 -6.38 16.31 14.59
C GLN A 278 -6.61 14.80 14.50
N GLU A 279 -7.82 14.38 14.10
CA GLU A 279 -8.17 12.99 13.90
C GLU A 279 -7.37 12.36 12.74
N LEU A 280 -7.19 13.10 11.64
CA LEU A 280 -6.30 12.69 10.55
C LEU A 280 -4.87 12.44 11.07
N TYR A 281 -4.32 13.35 11.87
CA TYR A 281 -2.99 13.21 12.44
C TYR A 281 -2.88 11.98 13.35
N ALA A 282 -3.86 11.78 14.24
CA ALA A 282 -3.92 10.61 15.11
C ALA A 282 -4.01 9.30 14.30
N LYS A 283 -4.87 9.28 13.27
CA LYS A 283 -5.05 8.12 12.38
C LYS A 283 -3.79 7.81 11.59
N LEU A 284 -3.10 8.82 11.04
CA LEU A 284 -1.84 8.65 10.33
C LEU A 284 -0.75 8.06 11.23
N ASN A 285 -0.63 8.52 12.48
CA ASN A 285 0.34 7.96 13.42
C ASN A 285 0.02 6.51 13.80
N ARG A 286 -1.26 6.22 14.04
CA ARG A 286 -1.73 4.85 14.32
C ARG A 286 -1.43 3.93 13.14
N MET A 287 -1.79 4.31 11.92
CA MET A 287 -1.49 3.53 10.72
C MET A 287 0.00 3.44 10.41
N ALA A 288 0.78 4.47 10.68
CA ALA A 288 2.23 4.43 10.52
C ALA A 288 2.88 3.38 11.42
N SER A 289 2.41 3.25 12.66
CA SER A 289 2.89 2.22 13.59
C SER A 289 2.58 0.81 13.08
N LEU A 290 1.34 0.57 12.62
CA LEU A 290 0.94 -0.72 12.04
C LEU A 290 1.72 -1.03 10.75
N ALA A 291 1.89 -0.04 9.87
CA ALA A 291 2.59 -0.17 8.61
C ALA A 291 4.08 -0.49 8.80
N ALA A 292 4.73 0.06 9.84
CA ALA A 292 6.13 -0.23 10.14
C ALA A 292 6.37 -1.74 10.38
N ASP A 293 5.44 -2.41 11.05
CA ASP A 293 5.51 -3.85 11.33
C ASP A 293 5.17 -4.72 10.11
N MET A 294 4.30 -4.24 9.22
CA MET A 294 3.80 -5.00 8.06
C MET A 294 4.64 -4.84 6.79
N PHE A 295 5.38 -3.73 6.67
CA PHE A 295 6.22 -3.40 5.53
C PHE A 295 7.71 -3.35 5.86
N VAL A 296 8.19 -4.23 6.74
CA VAL A 296 9.63 -4.35 7.06
C VAL A 296 10.45 -4.53 5.77
N GLY A 297 11.41 -3.63 5.51
CA GLY A 297 12.22 -3.61 4.29
C GLY A 297 11.51 -3.04 3.05
N ARG A 298 10.29 -2.54 3.20
CA ARG A 298 9.43 -1.95 2.15
C ARG A 298 8.85 -0.60 2.61
N GLU A 299 9.65 0.18 3.34
CA GLU A 299 9.25 1.44 3.97
C GLU A 299 8.73 2.45 2.95
N ARG A 300 9.23 2.41 1.71
CA ARG A 300 8.74 3.26 0.62
C ARG A 300 7.25 3.05 0.32
N PHE A 301 6.77 1.81 0.41
CA PHE A 301 5.34 1.52 0.21
C PHE A 301 4.52 2.07 1.37
N ALA A 302 4.97 1.89 2.61
CA ALA A 302 4.33 2.46 3.80
C ALA A 302 4.22 3.99 3.73
N THR A 303 5.32 4.69 3.38
CA THR A 303 5.29 6.14 3.19
C THR A 303 4.36 6.52 2.04
N SER A 304 4.38 5.81 0.91
CA SER A 304 3.47 6.08 -0.21
C SER A 304 2.00 5.88 0.15
N LEU A 305 1.68 4.89 0.99
CA LEU A 305 0.33 4.65 1.49
C LEU A 305 -0.17 5.83 2.33
N LEU A 306 0.64 6.29 3.28
CA LEU A 306 0.25 7.37 4.20
C LEU A 306 0.20 8.74 3.50
N MET A 307 1.09 8.99 2.53
CA MET A 307 0.99 10.14 1.63
C MET A 307 -0.32 10.10 0.84
N ARG A 308 -0.69 8.93 0.29
CA ARG A 308 -1.93 8.78 -0.48
C ARG A 308 -3.16 8.95 0.39
N LEU A 309 -3.16 8.44 1.62
CA LEU A 309 -4.27 8.63 2.57
C LEU A 309 -4.48 10.11 2.90
N THR A 310 -3.39 10.82 3.23
CA THR A 310 -3.45 12.27 3.50
C THR A 310 -4.01 13.03 2.30
N GLU A 311 -3.50 12.72 1.11
CA GLU A 311 -3.98 13.29 -0.15
C GLU A 311 -5.47 13.01 -0.40
N SER A 312 -5.92 11.77 -0.20
CA SER A 312 -7.33 11.38 -0.38
C SER A 312 -8.27 12.17 0.53
N VAL A 313 -7.91 12.37 1.80
CA VAL A 313 -8.71 13.17 2.75
C VAL A 313 -8.81 14.61 2.29
N ILE A 314 -7.67 15.24 1.97
CA ILE A 314 -7.65 16.65 1.59
C ILE A 314 -8.37 16.90 0.26
N ILE A 315 -8.24 16.00 -0.72
CA ILE A 315 -9.00 16.09 -1.97
C ILE A 315 -10.51 16.00 -1.69
N CYS A 316 -10.94 15.03 -0.88
CA CYS A 316 -12.36 14.85 -0.56
C CYS A 316 -12.94 16.10 0.13
N LEU A 317 -12.21 16.70 1.07
CA LEU A 317 -12.61 17.96 1.72
C LEU A 317 -12.63 19.14 0.73
N SER A 318 -11.68 19.18 -0.21
CA SER A 318 -11.60 20.26 -1.21
C SER A 318 -12.73 20.23 -2.22
N GLU A 319 -13.25 19.04 -2.52
CA GLU A 319 -14.31 18.78 -3.49
C GLU A 319 -15.71 18.81 -2.87
N ASP A 320 -15.84 19.09 -1.56
CA ASP A 320 -17.14 19.24 -0.90
C ASP A 320 -17.83 20.52 -1.37
N GLN A 321 -18.73 20.37 -2.33
CA GLN A 321 -19.47 21.50 -2.91
C GLN A 321 -20.37 22.17 -1.88
N SER A 322 -21.00 21.40 -0.98
CA SER A 322 -21.93 21.96 0.01
C SER A 322 -21.22 22.90 0.98
N PHE A 323 -20.02 22.50 1.42
CA PHE A 323 -19.16 23.33 2.25
C PHE A 323 -18.81 24.66 1.56
N TRP A 324 -18.46 24.61 0.28
CA TRP A 324 -18.04 25.81 -0.46
C TRP A 324 -19.22 26.72 -0.82
N ASP A 325 -20.38 26.16 -1.16
CA ASP A 325 -21.60 26.94 -1.42
C ASP A 325 -21.99 27.78 -0.20
N ASP A 326 -21.91 27.19 1.00
CA ASP A 326 -22.18 27.88 2.25
C ASP A 326 -21.15 28.99 2.58
N ILE A 327 -19.88 28.82 2.19
CA ILE A 327 -18.84 29.83 2.40
C ILE A 327 -18.92 30.98 1.39
N GLU A 328 -19.23 30.69 0.13
CA GLU A 328 -19.23 31.66 -0.98
C GLU A 328 -20.56 32.40 -1.12
N GLU A 329 -21.68 31.68 -1.02
CA GLU A 329 -23.03 32.19 -1.28
C GLU A 329 -23.93 32.18 -0.04
N GLY A 330 -23.42 31.70 1.10
CA GLY A 330 -24.18 31.60 2.34
C GLY A 330 -24.63 32.95 2.93
N PRO A 331 -25.62 32.93 3.84
CA PRO A 331 -26.22 34.14 4.41
C PRO A 331 -25.27 34.92 5.32
N ARG A 332 -24.23 34.26 5.84
CA ARG A 332 -23.19 34.86 6.67
C ARG A 332 -21.83 34.67 6.00
N PRO A 333 -21.09 35.75 5.70
CA PRO A 333 -19.80 35.62 5.05
C PRO A 333 -18.74 35.06 6.01
N LEU A 334 -17.68 34.48 5.44
CA LEU A 334 -16.47 34.13 6.18
C LEU A 334 -15.84 35.39 6.80
N GLY A 335 -15.57 35.35 8.11
CA GLY A 335 -14.90 36.44 8.81
C GLY A 335 -13.39 36.25 8.94
N PRO A 336 -12.68 37.24 9.52
CA PRO A 336 -11.22 37.22 9.65
C PRO A 336 -10.67 35.99 10.37
N LEU A 337 -11.28 35.59 11.50
CA LEU A 337 -10.83 34.44 12.28
C LEU A 337 -11.10 33.12 11.53
N GLY A 338 -12.24 33.04 10.85
CA GLY A 338 -12.56 31.92 9.96
C GLY A 338 -11.53 31.76 8.82
N LEU A 339 -11.11 32.86 8.20
CA LEU A 339 -10.07 32.86 7.16
C LEU A 339 -8.72 32.40 7.72
N GLN A 340 -8.31 32.90 8.89
CA GLN A 340 -7.07 32.46 9.56
C GLN A 340 -7.11 30.95 9.86
N GLN A 341 -8.24 30.42 10.32
CA GLN A 341 -8.42 28.99 10.54
C GLN A 341 -8.40 28.17 9.25
N ALA A 342 -8.96 28.69 8.15
CA ALA A 342 -8.88 28.05 6.85
C ALA A 342 -7.43 27.98 6.36
N CYS A 343 -6.60 28.98 6.66
CA CYS A 343 -5.16 28.93 6.38
C CYS A 343 -4.39 27.94 7.28
N ILE A 344 -4.86 27.68 8.50
CA ILE A 344 -4.35 26.61 9.38
C ILE A 344 -4.56 25.21 8.78
N LEU A 345 -5.39 25.05 7.74
CA LEU A 345 -5.41 23.84 6.89
C LEU A 345 -4.02 23.47 6.34
N GLY A 346 -3.14 24.47 6.18
CA GLY A 346 -1.71 24.29 5.89
C GLY A 346 -1.01 23.28 6.81
N PHE A 347 -1.54 23.04 8.02
CA PHE A 347 -1.14 21.97 8.93
C PHE A 347 -1.03 20.61 8.24
N ALA A 348 -1.98 20.26 7.36
CA ALA A 348 -1.94 19.00 6.62
C ALA A 348 -0.68 18.86 5.73
N SER A 349 -0.07 19.99 5.36
CA SER A 349 1.15 20.05 4.55
C SER A 349 2.46 20.06 5.33
N GLN A 350 2.42 20.30 6.66
CA GLN A 350 3.60 20.33 7.54
C GLN A 350 4.00 18.94 8.06
N GLY A 351 3.21 17.91 7.73
CA GLY A 351 3.44 16.53 8.16
C GLY A 351 4.50 15.77 7.36
N ARG A 352 4.92 14.60 7.88
CA ARG A 352 5.87 13.68 7.24
C ARG A 352 5.40 13.09 5.91
N TYR A 353 4.12 13.26 5.58
CA TYR A 353 3.45 12.63 4.45
C TYR A 353 3.03 13.63 3.37
N LEU A 354 3.83 14.69 3.18
CA LEU A 354 3.64 15.69 2.14
C LEU A 354 3.86 15.12 0.73
N SER A 355 2.95 15.41 -0.19
CA SER A 355 3.12 15.18 -1.62
C SER A 355 3.02 16.49 -2.41
N ARG A 356 3.59 16.52 -3.63
CA ARG A 356 3.47 17.70 -4.50
C ARG A 356 2.03 18.05 -4.83
N ASN A 357 1.18 17.03 -5.02
CA ASN A 357 -0.23 17.25 -5.30
C ASN A 357 -0.96 17.76 -4.06
N LEU A 358 -0.67 17.20 -2.89
CA LEU A 358 -1.22 17.68 -1.62
C LEU A 358 -0.91 19.17 -1.41
N HIS A 359 0.35 19.58 -1.60
CA HIS A 359 0.74 20.99 -1.47
C HIS A 359 -0.03 21.90 -2.45
N ARG A 360 -0.25 21.42 -3.69
CA ARG A 360 -1.06 22.14 -4.68
C ARG A 360 -2.51 22.28 -4.24
N VAL A 361 -3.16 21.20 -3.80
CA VAL A 361 -4.56 21.21 -3.37
C VAL A 361 -4.75 22.11 -2.13
N VAL A 362 -3.86 22.02 -1.14
CA VAL A 362 -3.90 22.92 0.04
C VAL A 362 -3.81 24.39 -0.38
N LYS A 363 -2.92 24.71 -1.33
CA LYS A 363 -2.81 26.08 -1.85
C LYS A 363 -4.05 26.52 -2.61
N GLU A 364 -4.68 25.63 -3.38
CA GLU A 364 -5.93 25.88 -4.08
C GLU A 364 -7.06 26.20 -3.08
N ILE A 365 -7.18 25.43 -1.99
CA ILE A 365 -8.15 25.67 -0.90
C ILE A 365 -7.92 27.04 -0.22
N ILE A 366 -6.68 27.36 0.15
CA ILE A 366 -6.34 28.65 0.77
C ILE A 366 -6.70 29.81 -0.17
N THR A 367 -6.36 29.67 -1.46
CA THR A 367 -6.68 30.70 -2.47
C THR A 367 -8.19 30.88 -2.62
N LYS A 368 -8.95 29.78 -2.60
CA LYS A 368 -10.41 29.81 -2.67
C LYS A 368 -11.03 30.49 -1.44
N ALA A 369 -10.54 30.18 -0.23
CA ALA A 369 -10.98 30.84 1.00
C ALA A 369 -10.66 32.35 1.01
N MET A 370 -9.48 32.74 0.54
CA MET A 370 -9.12 34.16 0.38
C MET A 370 -10.03 34.89 -0.62
N ALA A 371 -10.40 34.23 -1.72
CA ALA A 371 -11.31 34.80 -2.71
C ALA A 371 -12.73 34.99 -2.15
N ALA A 372 -13.25 33.99 -1.43
CA ALA A 372 -14.54 34.09 -0.75
C ALA A 372 -14.57 35.23 0.28
N PHE A 373 -13.49 35.38 1.07
CA PHE A 373 -13.36 36.50 2.00
C PHE A 373 -13.29 37.85 1.26
N ALA A 374 -12.50 37.95 0.19
CA ALA A 374 -12.35 39.18 -0.59
C ALA A 374 -13.66 39.66 -1.24
N ALA A 375 -14.57 38.74 -1.55
CA ALA A 375 -15.90 39.05 -2.10
C ALA A 375 -16.75 39.92 -1.14
N THR A 376 -16.41 39.97 0.15
CA THR A 376 -17.04 40.86 1.13
C THR A 376 -16.58 42.32 1.05
N GLY A 377 -15.59 42.62 0.21
CA GLY A 377 -14.98 43.96 0.06
C GLY A 377 -13.82 44.24 1.02
N MET A 378 -13.40 43.26 1.82
CA MET A 378 -12.23 43.35 2.69
C MET A 378 -10.97 42.77 2.01
N ASP A 379 -9.78 43.28 2.36
CA ASP A 379 -8.51 42.74 1.86
C ASP A 379 -8.07 41.55 2.72
N PRO A 380 -7.96 40.31 2.17
CA PRO A 380 -7.48 39.14 2.91
C PRO A 380 -6.11 39.36 3.56
N ASN A 381 -5.21 40.08 2.90
CA ASN A 381 -3.85 40.28 3.40
C ASN A 381 -3.80 41.27 4.59
N SER A 382 -4.88 42.03 4.81
CA SER A 382 -4.97 42.93 5.96
C SER A 382 -5.28 42.19 7.26
N VAL A 383 -5.83 40.97 7.17
CA VAL A 383 -6.23 40.16 8.32
C VAL A 383 -5.34 38.93 8.51
N LEU A 384 -4.62 38.48 7.48
CA LEU A 384 -3.73 37.33 7.59
C LEU A 384 -2.42 37.69 8.31
N PRO A 385 -1.98 36.87 9.29
CA PRO A 385 -0.63 36.94 9.85
C PRO A 385 0.46 36.64 8.81
N ASN A 386 1.71 36.88 9.17
CA ASN A 386 2.86 36.47 8.35
C ASN A 386 2.94 34.94 8.25
N ASP A 387 3.54 34.42 7.18
CA ASP A 387 3.72 32.97 6.94
C ASP A 387 4.36 32.24 8.14
N ASP A 388 5.37 32.86 8.79
CA ASP A 388 6.06 32.30 9.97
C ASP A 388 5.10 31.97 11.12
N TRP A 389 4.03 32.74 11.28
CA TRP A 389 3.02 32.52 12.31
C TRP A 389 2.27 31.20 12.08
N PHE A 390 1.93 30.87 10.83
CA PHE A 390 1.24 29.62 10.51
C PHE A 390 2.14 28.40 10.78
N ASP A 391 3.43 28.52 10.45
CA ASP A 391 4.41 27.48 10.70
C ASP A 391 4.59 27.23 12.20
N GLU A 392 4.65 28.29 13.01
CA GLU A 392 4.72 28.21 14.47
C GLU A 392 3.48 27.53 15.07
N ILE A 393 2.27 27.92 14.65
CA ILE A 393 1.01 27.31 15.10
C ILE A 393 0.95 25.84 14.71
N CYS A 394 1.32 25.50 13.47
CA CYS A 394 1.32 24.12 13.01
C CYS A 394 2.31 23.26 13.80
N GLN A 395 3.51 23.79 14.07
CA GLN A 395 4.54 23.09 14.82
C GLN A 395 4.12 22.88 16.29
N ASP A 396 3.57 23.91 16.95
CA ASP A 396 3.03 23.80 18.31
C ASP A 396 1.89 22.77 18.37
N ALA A 397 1.03 22.74 17.35
CA ALA A 397 -0.03 21.74 17.25
C ALA A 397 0.50 20.31 17.09
N ILE A 398 1.52 20.10 16.24
CA ILE A 398 2.19 18.79 16.11
C ILE A 398 2.81 18.37 17.45
N GLU A 399 3.46 19.28 18.17
CA GLU A 399 4.06 18.99 19.47
C GLU A 399 3.00 18.55 20.49
N ARG A 400 1.91 19.32 20.62
CA ARG A 400 0.78 19.01 21.51
C ARG A 400 0.13 17.68 21.15
N LEU A 401 -0.18 17.44 19.87
CA LEU A 401 -0.79 16.18 19.40
C LEU A 401 0.15 14.98 19.55
N SER A 402 1.47 15.20 19.50
CA SER A 402 2.46 14.14 19.70
C SER A 402 2.69 13.77 21.18
N GLY A 403 2.22 14.60 22.11
CA GLY A 403 2.44 14.42 23.55
C GLY A 403 3.91 14.55 23.99
N LYS A 404 4.78 15.11 23.14
CA LYS A 404 6.20 15.33 23.48
C LYS A 404 6.34 16.60 24.31
N PRO A 405 7.08 16.58 25.43
CA PRO A 405 7.32 17.79 26.21
C PRO A 405 8.14 18.78 25.38
N LYS A 406 7.71 20.05 25.38
CA LYS A 406 8.46 21.16 24.80
C LYS A 406 9.86 21.18 25.44
N PRO A 407 10.97 21.20 24.67
CA PRO A 407 12.26 21.49 25.28
C PRO A 407 12.14 22.85 25.96
N GLU A 408 12.38 22.91 27.27
CA GLU A 408 12.35 24.17 28.01
C GLU A 408 13.21 25.18 27.25
N PRO A 409 12.73 26.41 27.01
CA PRO A 409 13.58 27.43 26.42
C PRO A 409 14.79 27.59 27.36
N GLU A 410 16.00 27.48 26.79
CA GLU A 410 17.25 27.69 27.52
C GLU A 410 17.11 28.98 28.32
N ARG A 411 16.88 28.85 29.63
CA ARG A 411 17.00 29.99 30.54
C ARG A 411 18.43 30.46 30.41
N ASP A 412 18.60 31.64 29.83
CA ASP A 412 19.86 32.36 29.80
C ASP A 412 20.54 32.27 31.17
N LEU A 413 21.58 31.45 31.25
CA LEU A 413 22.38 31.20 32.47
C LEU A 413 23.28 32.40 32.83
N ASN A 414 22.97 33.59 32.33
CA ASN A 414 23.78 34.79 32.52
C ASN A 414 22.94 35.95 33.04
N SER A 415 22.59 35.89 34.32
CA SER A 415 22.38 37.10 35.14
C SER A 415 22.63 36.80 36.61
N PRO A 416 23.69 37.34 37.22
CA PRO A 416 23.97 37.17 38.64
C PRO A 416 23.22 38.25 39.42
N THR A 417 22.19 37.87 40.16
CA THR A 417 21.85 38.61 41.38
C THR A 417 21.14 37.70 42.36
N ALA A 418 21.68 37.71 43.57
CA ALA A 418 21.43 36.75 44.63
C ALA A 418 20.04 36.84 45.23
N SER A 419 19.55 35.72 45.77
CA SER A 419 19.10 35.73 47.16
C SER A 419 19.17 34.32 47.76
N VAL A 420 19.81 34.28 48.91
CA VAL A 420 20.12 33.14 49.76
C VAL A 420 18.92 32.85 50.66
N SER A 421 18.55 31.57 50.80
CA SER A 421 18.01 30.90 52.00
C SER A 421 17.32 29.60 51.56
N ALA A 422 17.46 28.43 52.18
CA ALA A 422 18.18 28.02 53.37
C ALA A 422 18.53 26.53 53.19
N GLN A 423 19.70 26.14 53.69
CA GLN A 423 20.09 24.76 53.86
C GLN A 423 19.14 24.07 54.85
N SER A 424 18.70 22.86 54.53
CA SER A 424 18.30 21.88 55.55
C SER A 424 18.77 20.51 55.12
N ILE A 425 19.91 20.16 55.69
CA ILE A 425 20.53 18.84 55.66
C ILE A 425 19.84 18.04 56.78
N SER A 426 19.23 16.90 56.45
CA SER A 426 19.19 15.79 57.41
C SER A 426 19.34 14.46 56.67
N SER A 427 20.41 13.79 57.06
CA SER A 427 20.93 12.51 56.61
C SER A 427 20.27 11.36 57.35
N VAL A 428 19.91 10.27 56.67
CA VAL A 428 20.09 8.91 57.21
C VAL A 428 20.39 7.94 56.06
N ARG A 429 21.66 7.55 55.96
CA ARG A 429 22.09 6.26 55.40
C ARG A 429 21.91 5.22 56.51
N SER A 430 21.30 4.07 56.21
CA SER A 430 21.57 2.85 56.98
C SER A 430 21.85 1.70 56.01
N HIS A 431 23.01 1.09 56.22
CA HIS A 431 23.42 -0.21 55.68
C HIS A 431 22.91 -1.32 56.61
N GLY A 432 22.72 -2.52 56.06
CA GLY A 432 22.81 -3.80 56.77
C GLY A 432 21.56 -4.67 56.60
N SER A 433 21.60 -5.71 55.77
CA SER A 433 22.06 -7.08 56.09
C SER A 433 20.87 -8.00 56.44
N TYR A 434 20.53 -8.92 55.52
CA TYR A 434 20.63 -10.37 55.70
C TYR A 434 20.58 -11.06 54.32
#